data_AF-A0A6B9Y264-F1
#
_entry.id   AF-A0A6B9Y264-F1
#
_cell.length_a   1.000
_cell.length_b   1.000
_cell.length_c   1.000
_cell.angle_alpha   90.00
_cell.angle_beta   90.00
_cell.angle_gamma   90.00
#
_symmetry.space_group_name_H-M   'P 1'
#
loop_
_entity.id
_entity.type
_entity.pdbx_description
1 polymer ?
#
loop_
_entity_poly.entity_id
_entity_poly.type
_entity_poly.pdbx_seq_one_letter_code
_entity_poly.pdbx_strand_id
1 'polypeptide(L)'
;MTEVVYAIRISHLEYSGLKIIDIKIGKSTNIDNTLRQYSRGNRDIKLLDMWIPNPDKNLSTTERGVHEIAERYAYDKQSEKFVFLQGAYQDFAETVNKLLQNTNRKELSEEPALSESTDVDDYTGMTPSVIKILGETYDVDTWADALTVAIAQILRDVDDHELITEIEGRTRSYFVEEGRQSDLVKPRKIPDTDLYLETNFSANDSVRKIEQVMDKYGYDRAELEIYTEEA
;
A
#
# COMPACT_ATOMS: atom_id res chain seq x y z
N MET A 1 1.11 10.05 -2.94
CA MET A 1 0.83 11.05 -1.86
C MET A 1 0.23 10.28 -0.70
N THR A 2 0.94 10.19 0.42
CA THR A 2 0.54 9.31 1.52
C THR A 2 -0.42 10.03 2.46
N GLU A 3 -1.60 9.45 2.65
CA GLU A 3 -2.58 9.91 3.63
C GLU A 3 -2.15 9.46 5.03
N VAL A 4 -2.04 10.41 5.96
CA VAL A 4 -1.64 10.12 7.34
C VAL A 4 -2.47 10.91 8.34
N VAL A 5 -2.75 10.29 9.47
CA VAL A 5 -3.13 10.98 10.70
C VAL A 5 -1.84 11.25 11.48
N TYR A 6 -1.64 12.46 11.96
CA TYR A 6 -0.43 12.86 12.66
C TYR A 6 -0.74 13.41 14.05
N ALA A 7 0.23 13.30 14.95
CA ALA A 7 0.25 13.98 16.24
C ALA A 7 1.47 14.91 16.33
N ILE A 8 1.23 16.18 16.59
CA ILE A 8 2.26 17.22 16.70
C ILE A 8 2.19 17.85 18.08
N ARG A 9 3.32 17.85 18.79
CA ARG A 9 3.51 18.68 19.97
C ARG A 9 3.65 20.13 19.56
N ILE A 10 2.80 20.99 20.10
CA ILE A 10 2.78 22.43 19.83
C ILE A 10 3.30 23.26 21.01
N SER A 11 3.21 22.71 22.23
CA SER A 11 3.78 23.32 23.43
C SER A 11 4.25 22.23 24.39
N HIS A 12 5.20 22.58 25.25
CA HIS A 12 5.66 21.74 26.35
C HIS A 12 5.95 22.64 27.54
N LEU A 13 5.27 22.41 28.65
CA LEU A 13 5.52 23.08 29.92
C LEU A 13 6.02 22.03 30.92
N GLU A 14 7.16 22.30 31.53
CA GLU A 14 7.67 21.51 32.65
C GLU A 14 7.77 22.42 33.87
N TYR A 15 6.97 22.14 34.89
CA TYR A 15 6.97 22.92 36.12
C TYR A 15 6.91 21.99 37.32
N SER A 16 7.88 22.10 38.22
CA SER A 16 7.99 21.27 39.44
C SER A 16 7.90 19.76 39.18
N GLY A 17 8.50 19.28 38.08
CA GLY A 17 8.51 17.86 37.69
C GLY A 17 7.25 17.38 36.96
N LEU A 18 6.21 18.21 36.87
CA LEU A 18 5.01 17.91 36.11
C LEU A 18 5.18 18.38 34.66
N LYS A 19 5.01 17.45 33.72
CA LYS A 19 5.12 17.71 32.27
C LYS A 19 3.72 17.79 31.67
N ILE A 20 3.41 18.94 31.09
CA ILE A 20 2.18 19.19 30.33
C ILE A 20 2.59 19.39 28.88
N ILE A 21 1.94 18.65 27.99
CA ILE A 21 2.16 18.76 26.55
C ILE A 21 0.84 19.01 25.85
N ASP A 22 0.82 20.08 25.07
CA ASP A 22 -0.29 20.34 24.16
C ASP A 22 0.02 19.68 22.82
N ILE A 23 -0.92 18.86 22.36
CA ILE A 23 -0.79 18.06 21.16
C ILE A 23 -1.94 18.37 20.22
N LYS A 24 -1.60 18.64 18.97
CA LYS A 24 -2.57 18.74 17.89
C LYS A 24 -2.56 17.45 17.08
N ILE A 25 -3.73 16.85 16.94
CA ILE A 25 -3.94 15.66 16.13
C ILE A 25 -4.72 16.09 14.89
N GLY A 26 -4.22 15.74 13.71
CA GLY A 26 -4.88 16.09 12.45
C GLY A 26 -4.56 15.12 11.33
N LYS A 27 -5.11 15.36 10.15
CA LYS A 27 -4.83 14.60 8.93
C LYS A 27 -4.07 15.39 7.88
N SER A 28 -3.29 14.71 7.06
CA SER A 28 -2.61 15.30 5.91
C SER A 28 -2.39 14.30 4.78
N THR A 29 -2.38 14.80 3.55
CA THR A 29 -1.92 14.08 2.35
C THR A 29 -0.51 14.50 1.93
N ASN A 30 0.05 15.52 2.60
CA ASN A 30 1.39 16.04 2.40
C ASN A 30 1.94 16.58 3.73
N ILE A 31 2.51 15.67 4.53
CA ILE A 31 2.94 15.98 5.89
C ILE A 31 4.03 17.05 5.93
N ASP A 32 4.91 17.12 4.92
CA ASP A 32 5.97 18.12 4.87
C ASP A 32 5.45 19.54 4.67
N ASN A 33 4.46 19.71 3.79
CA ASN A 33 3.79 20.98 3.63
C ASN A 33 3.04 21.38 4.91
N THR A 34 2.33 20.43 5.53
CA THR A 34 1.65 20.67 6.81
C THR A 34 2.61 21.13 7.90
N LEU A 35 3.75 20.44 8.07
CA LEU A 35 4.75 20.82 9.06
C LEU A 35 5.37 22.18 8.76
N ARG A 36 5.65 22.50 7.48
CA ARG A 36 6.13 23.84 7.07
C ARG A 36 5.13 24.94 7.43
N GLN A 37 3.83 24.69 7.32
CA GLN A 37 2.80 25.66 7.72
C GLN A 37 2.79 25.89 9.23
N TYR A 38 2.90 24.84 10.02
CA TYR A 38 2.97 24.96 11.48
C TYR A 38 4.25 25.68 11.94
N SER A 39 5.41 25.36 11.35
CA SER A 39 6.70 25.96 11.71
C SER A 39 6.79 27.47 11.46
N ARG A 40 5.90 28.04 10.64
CA ARG A 40 5.83 29.51 10.43
C ARG A 40 5.27 30.27 11.62
N GLY A 41 4.57 29.59 12.55
CA GLY A 41 3.89 30.22 13.68
C GLY A 41 4.36 29.81 15.08
N ASN A 42 5.07 28.69 15.23
CA ASN A 42 5.54 28.20 16.54
C ASN A 42 6.97 27.65 16.47
N ARG A 43 7.81 27.95 17.48
CA ARG A 43 9.23 27.58 17.50
C ARG A 43 9.51 26.16 18.05
N ASP A 44 8.61 25.60 18.86
CA ASP A 44 8.81 24.32 19.58
C ASP A 44 7.99 23.15 19.06
N ILE A 45 7.63 23.21 17.78
CA ILE A 45 6.84 22.17 17.12
C ILE A 45 7.68 20.89 16.97
N LYS A 46 7.15 19.78 17.47
CA LYS A 46 7.74 18.45 17.27
C LYS A 46 6.68 17.47 16.79
N LEU A 47 6.90 16.87 15.62
CA LEU A 47 6.13 15.70 15.20
C LEU A 47 6.44 14.55 16.17
N LEU A 48 5.39 13.97 16.73
CA LEU A 48 5.51 12.88 17.71
C LEU A 48 5.26 11.53 17.04
N ASP A 49 4.10 11.38 16.40
CA ASP A 49 3.68 10.13 15.77
C ASP A 49 2.89 10.41 14.48
N MET A 50 2.86 9.40 13.61
CA MET A 50 1.99 9.36 12.44
C MET A 50 1.42 7.96 12.27
N TRP A 51 0.22 7.88 11.75
CA TRP A 51 -0.51 6.64 11.54
C TRP A 51 -1.10 6.60 10.15
N ILE A 52 -0.91 5.46 9.49
CA ILE A 52 -1.53 5.16 8.20
C ILE A 52 -2.99 4.77 8.46
N PRO A 53 -3.96 5.39 7.78
CA PRO A 53 -5.36 4.97 7.84
C PRO A 53 -5.53 3.50 7.48
N ASN A 54 -6.48 2.84 8.12
CA ASN A 54 -6.92 1.52 7.66
C ASN A 54 -7.47 1.65 6.22
N PRO A 55 -7.04 0.81 5.25
CA PRO A 55 -7.53 0.85 3.87
C PRO A 55 -9.06 0.85 3.74
N ASP A 56 -9.77 0.18 4.65
CA ASP A 56 -11.23 0.08 4.67
C ASP A 56 -11.95 1.35 5.17
N LYS A 57 -11.19 2.36 5.61
CA LYS A 57 -11.71 3.58 6.23
C LYS A 57 -11.06 4.82 5.62
N ASN A 58 -11.89 5.79 5.24
CA ASN A 58 -11.38 7.07 4.77
C ASN A 58 -10.61 7.81 5.89
N LEU A 59 -9.65 8.65 5.48
CA LEU A 59 -8.77 9.43 6.35
C LEU A 59 -9.52 10.25 7.42
N SER A 60 -10.70 10.79 7.10
CA SER A 60 -11.52 11.54 8.07
C SER A 60 -12.12 10.67 9.16
N THR A 61 -12.49 9.43 8.84
CA THR A 61 -13.02 8.47 9.80
C THR A 61 -11.92 7.99 10.73
N THR A 62 -10.73 7.74 10.19
CA THR A 62 -9.53 7.39 10.96
C THR A 62 -9.16 8.51 11.93
N GLU A 63 -9.07 9.76 11.47
CA GLU A 63 -8.79 10.93 12.31
C GLU A 63 -9.78 11.03 13.49
N ARG A 64 -11.08 10.87 13.22
CA ARG A 64 -12.11 10.90 14.26
C ARG A 64 -11.92 9.78 15.29
N GLY A 65 -11.61 8.56 14.85
CA GLY A 65 -11.32 7.46 15.76
C GLY A 65 -10.11 7.72 16.65
N VAL A 66 -9.04 8.30 16.10
CA VAL A 66 -7.86 8.71 16.88
C VAL A 66 -8.21 9.81 17.88
N HIS A 67 -9.06 10.77 17.51
CA HIS A 67 -9.57 11.79 18.45
C HIS A 67 -10.38 11.16 19.59
N GLU A 68 -11.27 10.21 19.31
CA GLU A 68 -12.06 9.51 20.33
C GLU A 68 -11.18 8.74 21.32
N ILE A 69 -10.07 8.16 20.86
CA ILE A 69 -9.08 7.54 21.74
C ILE A 69 -8.36 8.62 22.55
N ALA A 70 -7.90 9.70 21.90
CA ALA A 70 -7.19 10.80 22.57
C ALA A 70 -8.00 11.42 23.71
N GLU A 71 -9.31 11.60 23.54
CA GLU A 71 -10.21 12.13 24.59
C GLU A 71 -10.24 11.27 25.86
N ARG A 72 -9.90 9.98 25.78
CA ARG A 72 -9.85 9.09 26.95
C ARG A 72 -8.58 9.24 27.78
N TYR A 73 -7.50 9.71 27.16
CA TYR A 73 -6.18 9.84 27.79
C TYR A 73 -5.79 11.29 28.06
N ALA A 74 -6.32 12.23 27.27
CA ALA A 74 -6.08 13.65 27.46
C ALA A 74 -6.71 14.12 28.78
N TYR A 75 -5.98 14.97 29.49
CA TYR A 75 -6.48 15.64 30.68
C TYR A 75 -7.52 16.71 30.33
N ASP A 76 -7.32 17.41 29.21
CA ASP A 76 -8.23 18.44 28.73
C ASP A 76 -8.22 18.51 27.20
N LYS A 77 -9.31 19.01 26.61
CA LYS A 77 -9.44 19.27 25.18
C LYS A 77 -9.81 20.74 24.97
N GLN A 78 -8.90 21.48 24.35
CA GLN A 78 -9.07 22.90 24.06
C GLN A 78 -9.17 23.12 22.56
N SER A 79 -10.41 23.20 22.06
CA SER A 79 -10.69 23.34 20.63
C SER A 79 -10.06 22.18 19.84
N GLU A 80 -9.05 22.45 19.00
CA GLU A 80 -8.32 21.47 18.19
C GLU A 80 -7.09 20.86 18.89
N LYS A 81 -6.93 21.07 20.20
CA LYS A 81 -5.75 20.65 20.97
C LYS A 81 -6.13 19.70 22.10
N PHE A 82 -5.28 18.72 22.35
CA PHE A 82 -5.36 17.78 23.45
C PHE A 82 -4.22 18.05 24.43
N VAL A 83 -4.55 18.21 25.70
CA VAL A 83 -3.59 18.45 26.78
C VAL A 83 -3.31 17.12 27.45
N PHE A 84 -2.08 16.63 27.37
CA PHE A 84 -1.66 15.40 28.03
C PHE A 84 -0.76 15.71 29.23
N LEU A 85 -0.95 14.92 30.29
CA LEU A 85 -0.05 14.90 31.44
C LEU A 85 1.05 13.83 31.23
N GLN A 86 2.12 13.94 32.00
CA GLN A 86 3.27 13.05 31.99
C GLN A 86 2.92 11.57 31.77
N GLY A 87 3.46 10.97 30.71
CA GLY A 87 3.26 9.54 30.38
C GLY A 87 1.95 9.22 29.64
N ALA A 88 0.89 10.00 29.85
CA ALA A 88 -0.44 9.70 29.28
C ALA A 88 -0.46 9.72 27.75
N TYR A 89 0.42 10.52 27.13
CA TYR A 89 0.58 10.50 25.68
C TYR A 89 1.18 9.18 25.17
N GLN A 90 2.16 8.62 25.89
CA GLN A 90 2.76 7.35 25.52
C GLN A 90 1.72 6.23 25.56
N ASP A 91 0.90 6.17 26.61
CA ASP A 91 -0.19 5.19 26.74
C ASP A 91 -1.23 5.35 25.61
N PHE A 92 -1.56 6.60 25.27
CA PHE A 92 -2.39 6.92 24.11
C PHE A 92 -1.78 6.41 22.81
N ALA A 93 -0.51 6.75 22.53
CA ALA A 93 0.17 6.39 21.30
C ALA A 93 0.30 4.87 21.16
N GLU A 94 0.64 4.16 22.23
CA GLU A 94 0.67 2.69 22.25
C GLU A 94 -0.70 2.07 21.95
N THR A 95 -1.78 2.70 22.41
CA THR A 95 -3.15 2.23 22.14
C THR A 95 -3.51 2.43 20.67
N VAL A 96 -3.13 3.56 20.07
CA VAL A 96 -3.34 3.80 18.64
C VAL A 96 -2.46 2.88 17.80
N ASN A 97 -1.22 2.62 18.20
CA ASN A 97 -0.28 1.72 17.50
C ASN A 97 -0.75 0.26 17.47
N LYS A 98 -1.65 -0.14 18.38
CA LYS A 98 -2.30 -1.48 18.34
C LYS A 98 -3.40 -1.57 17.27
N LEU A 99 -3.89 -0.42 16.79
CA LEU A 99 -5.03 -0.33 15.88
C LEU A 99 -4.63 0.15 14.48
N LEU A 100 -3.60 0.98 14.40
CA LEU A 100 -3.12 1.60 13.17
C LEU A 100 -1.61 1.41 13.03
N GLN A 101 -1.15 1.28 11.80
CA GLN A 101 0.27 1.20 11.50
C GLN A 101 0.93 2.56 11.77
N ASN A 102 1.84 2.59 12.74
CA ASN A 102 2.69 3.75 13.01
C ASN A 102 3.68 3.91 11.85
N THR A 103 3.93 5.14 11.45
CA THR A 103 4.92 5.46 10.42
C THR A 103 5.74 6.69 10.82
N ASN A 104 6.93 6.84 10.23
CA ASN A 104 7.79 7.98 10.47
C ASN A 104 8.10 8.78 9.19
N ARG A 105 8.73 9.95 9.34
CA ARG A 105 9.00 10.84 8.19
C ARG A 105 9.92 10.23 7.17
N LYS A 106 10.88 9.39 7.59
CA LYS A 106 11.77 8.68 6.69
C LYS A 106 10.99 7.64 5.91
N GLU A 107 10.12 6.87 6.57
CA GLU A 107 9.19 5.90 5.98
C GLU A 107 8.05 6.50 5.13
N LEU A 108 7.93 7.84 5.09
CA LEU A 108 6.99 8.57 4.23
C LEU A 108 7.67 9.33 3.08
N SER A 109 8.95 9.71 3.27
CA SER A 109 9.81 10.28 2.22
C SER A 109 10.53 9.20 1.41
N GLU A 110 10.77 8.07 2.05
CA GLU A 110 10.66 6.77 1.44
C GLU A 110 9.15 6.64 1.22
N GLU A 111 8.65 6.75 -0.02
CA GLU A 111 7.46 5.96 -0.37
C GLU A 111 7.68 4.56 0.20
N PRO A 112 6.65 3.85 0.71
CA PRO A 112 6.86 2.57 1.37
C PRO A 112 7.89 1.82 0.56
N ALA A 113 9.05 1.57 1.18
CA ALA A 113 9.97 0.60 0.66
C ALA A 113 9.26 -0.75 0.86
N LEU A 114 8.22 -1.01 0.07
CA LEU A 114 8.27 -2.08 -0.90
C LEU A 114 9.66 -2.00 -1.47
N SER A 115 10.54 -2.81 -0.88
CA SER A 115 11.88 -3.10 -1.38
C SER A 115 12.25 -2.26 -2.60
N GLU A 116 12.93 -1.12 -2.40
CA GLU A 116 13.91 -0.73 -3.42
C GLU A 116 15.04 -1.78 -3.34
N SER A 117 14.74 -2.99 -3.79
CA SER A 117 15.49 -3.47 -4.91
C SER A 117 14.89 -2.77 -6.14
N THR A 118 15.55 -1.71 -6.59
CA THR A 118 15.81 -1.62 -8.04
C THR A 118 16.86 -2.67 -8.43
N ASP A 119 16.82 -3.86 -7.85
CA ASP A 119 16.97 -5.05 -8.67
C ASP A 119 15.58 -5.21 -9.25
N VAL A 120 15.43 -4.88 -10.55
CA VAL A 120 14.44 -5.59 -11.34
C VAL A 120 14.73 -7.05 -11.01
N ASP A 121 13.89 -7.70 -10.21
CA ASP A 121 14.14 -9.08 -9.79
C ASP A 121 14.42 -9.84 -11.08
N ASP A 122 15.69 -10.21 -11.26
CA ASP A 122 16.11 -10.80 -12.51
C ASP A 122 15.82 -12.29 -12.40
N TYR A 123 14.64 -12.65 -12.87
CA TYR A 123 14.18 -14.03 -12.90
C TYR A 123 14.84 -14.84 -14.02
N THR A 124 15.87 -14.29 -14.69
CA THR A 124 16.62 -15.01 -15.73
C THR A 124 17.29 -16.25 -15.14
N GLY A 125 16.92 -17.41 -15.67
CA GLY A 125 17.47 -18.70 -15.21
C GLY A 125 16.82 -19.24 -13.94
N MET A 126 15.72 -18.64 -13.47
CA MET A 126 14.95 -19.13 -12.33
C MET A 126 13.68 -19.86 -12.76
N THR A 127 13.23 -20.79 -11.92
CA THR A 127 11.94 -21.47 -12.06
C THR A 127 11.01 -20.99 -10.95
N PRO A 128 9.76 -20.57 -11.24
CA PRO A 128 8.83 -20.21 -10.19
C PRO A 128 8.36 -21.48 -9.49
N SER A 129 8.14 -21.40 -8.18
CA SER A 129 7.58 -22.50 -7.38
C SER A 129 6.26 -22.10 -6.73
N VAL A 130 6.17 -20.88 -6.22
CA VAL A 130 4.96 -20.36 -5.58
C VAL A 130 4.72 -18.92 -6.02
N ILE A 131 3.46 -18.63 -6.32
CA ILE A 131 2.97 -17.25 -6.51
C ILE A 131 1.93 -16.94 -5.45
N LYS A 132 2.09 -15.80 -4.80
CA LYS A 132 1.08 -15.22 -3.92
C LYS A 132 0.54 -13.96 -4.57
N ILE A 133 -0.77 -13.90 -4.74
CA ILE A 133 -1.43 -12.80 -5.43
C ILE A 133 -2.77 -12.50 -4.76
N LEU A 134 -3.03 -11.22 -4.46
CA LEU A 134 -4.25 -10.75 -3.77
C LEU A 134 -4.53 -11.53 -2.46
N GLY A 135 -3.48 -11.89 -1.74
CA GLY A 135 -3.56 -12.65 -0.49
C GLY A 135 -3.77 -14.16 -0.64
N GLU A 136 -3.97 -14.69 -1.85
CA GLU A 136 -4.06 -16.13 -2.12
C GLU A 136 -2.72 -16.71 -2.60
N THR A 137 -2.46 -17.99 -2.32
CA THR A 137 -1.18 -18.66 -2.62
C THR A 137 -1.41 -19.87 -3.53
N TYR A 138 -0.56 -19.99 -4.54
CA TYR A 138 -0.65 -21.01 -5.58
C TYR A 138 0.71 -21.62 -5.89
N ASP A 139 0.76 -22.95 -5.93
CA ASP A 139 1.92 -23.69 -6.48
C ASP A 139 1.91 -23.59 -8.00
N VAL A 140 3.07 -23.31 -8.60
CA VAL A 140 3.25 -23.12 -10.04
C VAL A 140 4.54 -23.79 -10.49
N ASP A 141 4.51 -24.42 -11.67
CA ASP A 141 5.67 -25.16 -12.19
C ASP A 141 6.42 -24.38 -13.29
N THR A 142 5.75 -23.41 -13.94
CA THR A 142 6.32 -22.64 -15.04
C THR A 142 5.89 -21.17 -14.99
N TRP A 143 6.69 -20.29 -15.62
CA TRP A 143 6.33 -18.87 -15.78
C TRP A 143 5.01 -18.66 -16.55
N ALA A 144 4.68 -19.59 -17.45
CA ALA A 144 3.39 -19.58 -18.14
C ALA A 144 2.22 -19.91 -17.18
N ASP A 145 2.43 -20.83 -16.23
CA ASP A 145 1.45 -21.15 -15.19
C ASP A 145 1.29 -19.98 -14.23
N ALA A 146 2.40 -19.42 -13.73
CA ALA A 146 2.42 -18.25 -12.87
C ALA A 146 1.65 -17.07 -13.49
N LEU A 147 1.92 -16.75 -14.75
CA LEU A 147 1.20 -15.72 -15.49
C LEU A 147 -0.30 -16.02 -15.60
N THR A 148 -0.66 -17.25 -15.96
CA THR A 148 -2.07 -17.64 -16.14
C THR A 148 -2.85 -17.58 -14.83
N VAL A 149 -2.27 -18.12 -13.75
CA VAL A 149 -2.88 -18.14 -12.41
C VAL A 149 -3.05 -16.73 -11.88
N ALA A 150 -2.01 -15.89 -12.01
CA ALA A 150 -2.08 -14.51 -11.56
C ALA A 150 -3.19 -13.73 -12.26
N ILE A 151 -3.26 -13.83 -13.59
CA ILE A 151 -4.29 -13.13 -14.37
C ILE A 151 -5.68 -13.66 -14.04
N ALA A 152 -5.84 -14.98 -13.90
CA ALA A 152 -7.11 -15.57 -13.49
C ALA A 152 -7.57 -15.05 -12.12
N GLN A 153 -6.63 -14.90 -11.17
CA GLN A 153 -6.95 -14.35 -9.85
C GLN A 153 -7.38 -12.89 -9.93
N ILE A 154 -6.65 -12.06 -10.69
CA ILE A 154 -6.98 -10.64 -10.84
C ILE A 154 -8.39 -10.47 -11.45
N LEU A 155 -8.75 -11.33 -12.41
CA LEU A 155 -10.03 -11.26 -13.10
C LEU A 155 -11.19 -11.88 -12.31
N ARG A 156 -10.93 -12.69 -11.28
CA ARG A 156 -11.99 -13.39 -10.52
C ARG A 156 -13.00 -12.44 -9.89
N ASP A 157 -12.55 -11.29 -9.39
CA ASP A 157 -13.36 -10.36 -8.59
C ASP A 157 -13.76 -9.08 -9.34
N VAL A 158 -13.55 -9.02 -10.66
CA VAL A 158 -13.85 -7.83 -11.47
C VAL A 158 -15.00 -8.09 -12.44
N ASP A 159 -15.91 -7.13 -12.58
CA ASP A 159 -17.09 -7.28 -13.45
C ASP A 159 -16.75 -7.14 -14.95
N ASP A 160 -15.67 -6.43 -15.29
CA ASP A 160 -15.29 -6.10 -16.67
C ASP A 160 -13.95 -6.75 -17.05
N HIS A 161 -14.03 -7.95 -17.60
CA HIS A 161 -12.85 -8.66 -18.10
C HIS A 161 -12.28 -8.05 -19.39
N GLU A 162 -13.04 -7.24 -20.14
CA GLU A 162 -12.61 -6.75 -21.45
C GLU A 162 -11.50 -5.71 -21.35
N LEU A 163 -11.42 -4.98 -20.22
CA LEU A 163 -10.37 -3.97 -19.96
C LEU A 163 -8.95 -4.51 -20.11
N ILE A 164 -8.72 -5.81 -19.88
CA ILE A 164 -7.41 -6.44 -20.04
C ILE A 164 -6.93 -6.43 -21.50
N THR A 165 -7.84 -6.38 -22.47
CA THR A 165 -7.53 -6.38 -23.91
C THR A 165 -6.88 -5.06 -24.37
N GLU A 166 -7.00 -3.99 -23.59
CA GLU A 166 -6.29 -2.73 -23.83
C GLU A 166 -4.78 -2.83 -23.55
N ILE A 167 -4.33 -3.91 -22.90
CA ILE A 167 -2.91 -4.19 -22.69
C ILE A 167 -2.36 -4.85 -23.96
N GLU A 168 -1.86 -4.02 -24.87
CA GLU A 168 -1.32 -4.45 -26.15
C GLU A 168 0.19 -4.29 -26.26
N GLY A 169 0.79 -5.17 -27.05
CA GLY A 169 2.17 -5.02 -27.50
C GLY A 169 2.25 -4.11 -28.71
N ARG A 170 3.47 -3.77 -29.11
CA ARG A 170 3.71 -2.89 -30.28
C ARG A 170 3.09 -3.41 -31.58
N THR A 171 2.98 -4.72 -31.73
CA THR A 171 2.57 -5.37 -32.98
C THR A 171 1.41 -6.34 -32.80
N ARG A 172 1.19 -6.85 -31.58
CA ARG A 172 0.17 -7.87 -31.29
C ARG A 172 -0.43 -7.67 -29.92
N SER A 173 -1.71 -7.99 -29.81
CA SER A 173 -2.42 -8.09 -28.54
C SER A 173 -1.88 -9.27 -27.74
N TYR A 174 -1.84 -9.14 -26.41
CA TYR A 174 -1.48 -10.25 -25.53
C TYR A 174 -2.69 -11.04 -25.05
N PHE A 175 -3.87 -10.43 -25.15
CA PHE A 175 -5.16 -10.96 -24.77
C PHE A 175 -6.10 -10.91 -25.96
N VAL A 176 -6.86 -11.98 -26.17
CA VAL A 176 -7.90 -12.03 -27.20
C VAL A 176 -9.10 -12.82 -26.71
N GLU A 177 -10.27 -12.53 -27.26
CA GLU A 177 -11.47 -13.33 -27.09
C GLU A 177 -11.35 -14.71 -27.77
N GLU A 178 -12.19 -15.63 -27.32
CA GLU A 178 -12.39 -16.91 -27.97
C GLU A 178 -12.67 -16.77 -29.48
N GLY A 179 -12.02 -17.62 -30.29
CA GLY A 179 -12.09 -17.57 -31.75
C GLY A 179 -10.93 -16.81 -32.41
N ARG A 180 -10.14 -16.05 -31.65
CA ARG A 180 -8.96 -15.31 -32.12
C ARG A 180 -7.63 -15.86 -31.62
N GLN A 181 -7.61 -17.07 -31.07
CA GLN A 181 -6.42 -17.67 -30.45
C GLN A 181 -5.23 -17.80 -31.42
N SER A 182 -5.48 -17.87 -32.72
CA SER A 182 -4.44 -17.88 -33.76
C SER A 182 -3.61 -16.60 -33.83
N ASP A 183 -4.10 -15.50 -33.26
CA ASP A 183 -3.40 -14.22 -33.20
C ASP A 183 -2.28 -14.23 -32.14
N LEU A 184 -2.29 -15.20 -31.21
CA LEU A 184 -1.38 -15.33 -30.08
C LEU A 184 -0.31 -16.41 -30.29
N VAL A 185 0.87 -16.25 -29.67
CA VAL A 185 1.90 -17.29 -29.62
C VAL A 185 1.76 -18.12 -28.34
N LYS A 186 1.53 -19.43 -28.46
CA LYS A 186 1.21 -20.32 -27.32
C LYS A 186 0.01 -19.79 -26.50
N PRO A 187 -1.18 -19.72 -27.09
CA PRO A 187 -2.38 -19.27 -26.38
C PRO A 187 -2.71 -20.23 -25.22
N ARG A 188 -3.09 -19.67 -24.07
CA ARG A 188 -3.75 -20.40 -22.98
C ARG A 188 -5.06 -19.74 -22.62
N LYS A 189 -6.09 -20.54 -22.32
CA LYS A 189 -7.38 -20.02 -21.83
C LYS A 189 -7.20 -19.50 -20.41
N ILE A 190 -7.75 -18.32 -20.13
CA ILE A 190 -7.87 -17.81 -18.76
C ILE A 190 -9.11 -18.49 -18.14
N PRO A 191 -8.96 -19.23 -17.02
CA PRO A 191 -10.08 -19.86 -16.31
C PRO A 191 -11.24 -18.89 -16.05
N ASP A 192 -12.48 -19.39 -16.11
CA ASP A 192 -13.71 -18.64 -15.81
C ASP A 192 -13.96 -17.39 -16.66
N THR A 193 -13.28 -17.28 -17.80
CA THR A 193 -13.48 -16.21 -18.79
C THR A 193 -13.55 -16.77 -20.22
N ASP A 194 -13.99 -15.94 -21.16
CA ASP A 194 -13.93 -16.21 -22.61
C ASP A 194 -12.66 -15.62 -23.26
N LEU A 195 -11.62 -15.38 -22.45
CA LEU A 195 -10.37 -14.76 -22.88
C LEU A 195 -9.22 -15.77 -22.93
N TYR A 196 -8.28 -15.48 -23.82
CA TYR A 196 -7.03 -16.21 -24.00
C TYR A 196 -5.85 -15.26 -23.85
N LEU A 197 -4.76 -15.76 -23.27
CA LEU A 197 -3.51 -15.02 -23.10
C LEU A 197 -2.34 -15.70 -23.85
N GLU A 198 -1.43 -14.89 -24.39
CA GLU A 198 -0.15 -15.36 -24.95
C GLU A 198 0.79 -15.76 -23.81
N THR A 199 1.34 -16.97 -23.82
CA THR A 199 2.27 -17.40 -22.75
C THR A 199 3.70 -17.61 -23.22
N ASN A 200 4.04 -17.15 -24.43
CA ASN A 200 5.41 -17.24 -24.94
C ASN A 200 6.26 -16.02 -24.54
N PHE A 201 6.42 -15.86 -23.22
CA PHE A 201 7.18 -14.77 -22.61
C PHE A 201 8.40 -15.30 -21.85
N SER A 202 9.40 -14.43 -21.67
CA SER A 202 10.46 -14.67 -20.70
C SER A 202 9.90 -14.59 -19.27
N ALA A 203 10.68 -15.02 -18.28
CA ALA A 203 10.35 -14.86 -16.86
C ALA A 203 10.01 -13.39 -16.54
N ASN A 204 10.95 -12.49 -16.85
CA ASN A 204 10.81 -11.05 -16.63
C ASN A 204 9.67 -10.42 -17.42
N ASP A 205 9.37 -10.89 -18.65
CA ASP A 205 8.20 -10.41 -19.38
C ASP A 205 6.90 -10.90 -18.74
N SER A 206 6.86 -12.14 -18.23
CA SER A 206 5.67 -12.70 -17.57
C SER A 206 5.32 -11.87 -16.34
N VAL A 207 6.28 -11.60 -15.45
CA VAL A 207 6.07 -10.77 -14.26
C VAL A 207 5.60 -9.36 -14.65
N ARG A 208 6.27 -8.74 -15.62
CA ARG A 208 5.87 -7.41 -16.12
C ARG A 208 4.43 -7.38 -16.66
N LYS A 209 3.96 -8.48 -17.27
CA LYS A 209 2.56 -8.56 -17.73
C LYS A 209 1.59 -8.66 -16.56
N ILE A 210 1.92 -9.42 -15.52
CA ILE A 210 1.11 -9.49 -14.30
C ILE A 210 0.97 -8.08 -13.70
N GLU A 211 2.08 -7.38 -13.50
CA GLU A 211 2.09 -6.01 -12.96
C GLU A 211 1.25 -5.04 -13.81
N GLN A 212 1.36 -5.11 -15.14
CA GLN A 212 0.56 -4.28 -16.04
C GLN A 212 -0.95 -4.54 -15.90
N VAL A 213 -1.33 -5.80 -15.68
CA VAL A 213 -2.73 -6.18 -15.46
C VAL A 213 -3.18 -5.68 -14.08
N MET A 214 -2.37 -5.85 -13.03
CA MET A 214 -2.68 -5.32 -11.70
C MET A 214 -2.90 -3.79 -11.74
N ASP A 215 -1.98 -3.05 -12.37
CA ASP A 215 -2.11 -1.60 -12.54
C ASP A 215 -3.39 -1.24 -13.30
N LYS A 216 -3.74 -2.00 -14.35
CA LYS A 216 -4.92 -1.75 -15.18
C LYS A 216 -6.22 -1.88 -14.38
N TYR A 217 -6.26 -2.82 -13.44
CA TYR A 217 -7.41 -3.10 -12.57
C TYR A 217 -7.34 -2.37 -11.21
N GLY A 218 -6.28 -1.59 -10.97
CA GLY A 218 -6.14 -0.77 -9.77
C GLY A 218 -5.67 -1.53 -8.53
N TYR A 219 -5.08 -2.71 -8.70
CA TYR A 219 -4.45 -3.48 -7.63
C TYR A 219 -3.04 -2.98 -7.34
N ASP A 220 -2.62 -3.10 -6.08
CA ASP A 220 -1.25 -2.74 -5.67
C ASP A 220 -0.29 -3.87 -6.05
N ARG A 221 0.82 -3.56 -6.73
CA ARG A 221 1.87 -4.52 -7.08
C ARG A 221 2.46 -5.21 -5.85
N ALA A 222 2.38 -4.57 -4.68
CA ALA A 222 2.73 -5.16 -3.39
C ALA A 222 1.99 -6.46 -3.07
N GLU A 223 0.82 -6.67 -3.67
CA GLU A 223 0.01 -7.85 -3.47
C GLU A 223 0.49 -9.05 -4.30
N LEU A 224 1.56 -8.88 -5.08
CA LEU A 224 2.25 -9.94 -5.82
C LEU A 224 3.58 -10.29 -5.14
N GLU A 225 3.71 -11.54 -4.71
CA GLU A 225 4.98 -12.11 -4.25
C GLU A 225 5.27 -13.38 -5.07
N ILE A 226 6.50 -13.50 -5.56
CA ILE A 226 6.94 -14.66 -6.35
C ILE A 226 8.11 -15.32 -5.65
N TYR A 227 7.98 -16.62 -5.44
CA TYR A 227 9.03 -17.46 -4.87
C TYR A 227 9.58 -18.35 -5.98
N THR A 228 10.91 -18.42 -6.07
CA THR A 228 11.61 -19.14 -7.12
C THR A 228 12.62 -20.13 -6.54
N GLU A 229 12.99 -21.09 -7.38
CA GLU A 229 14.10 -22.00 -7.15
C GLU A 229 15.16 -21.79 -8.25
N GLU A 230 16.44 -21.96 -7.88
CA GLU A 230 17.51 -22.01 -8.88
C GLU A 230 17.29 -23.23 -9.78
N ALA A 231 17.28 -23.02 -11.10
CA ALA A 231 16.98 -24.04 -12.12
C ALA A 231 18.12 -25.04 -12.34
#